data_AF-A0A3M4P132-F1
#
_entry.id   AF-A0A3M4P132-F1
#
_cell.length_a   1.000
_cell.length_b   1.000
_cell.length_c   1.000
_cell.angle_alpha   90.00
_cell.angle_beta   90.00
_cell.angle_gamma   90.00
#
_symmetry.space_group_name_H-M   'P 1'
#
loop_
_entity.id
_entity.type
_entity.pdbx_description
1 polymer ?
#
loop_
_entity_poly.entity_id
_entity_poly.type
_entity_poly.pdbx_seq_one_letter_code
_entity_poly.pdbx_strand_id
1 'polypeptide(L)'
;MEAGSRFGYSLLFVVVLASLSGMVLQNLCSRLGIATGRDLAQLSAARYSRNVAKGQWLLAELSIIATDLAEVLGAALAFHLLLGVSITTGVALTAFDTLIVLALQGANFRRLEAIVLGLIATIASCFAVELFLIKPFWPDVVAGLKPSWDVLSSQEPLYIAIGILGATVMPHNLYLHSSVVQTRVNGADLASKATAIRYARLDTIGSLSLALLINAAILILAAAAFHKTGHTEVVEIQDAYHLLDPLVGGAIASVLFGVALLAAGQSSTFTGTIAGQVVLEGFLQAKIPCWQRRLITRALALIPALIGVIWLGDSSVGKMLVLSQVVLSLQLPFALWPLIRFTSDPQLMGPFVNSRLVKIAAWGLFGLISAANLTLLWFWVS
;
A
#
# COMPACT_ATOMS: atom_id res chain seq x y z
N MET A 1 10.70 -3.67 6.94
CA MET A 1 11.71 -3.83 8.01
C MET A 1 11.64 -5.22 8.61
N GLU A 2 10.49 -5.64 9.16
CA GLU A 2 10.32 -6.97 9.76
C GLU A 2 10.79 -8.13 8.85
N ALA A 3 10.47 -8.07 7.56
CA ALA A 3 10.94 -9.05 6.58
C ALA A 3 12.47 -9.18 6.54
N GLY A 4 13.19 -8.06 6.59
CA GLY A 4 14.65 -8.02 6.53
C GLY A 4 15.28 -8.45 7.85
N SER A 5 14.77 -7.99 8.99
CA SER A 5 15.31 -8.34 10.31
C SER A 5 15.11 -9.83 10.65
N ARG A 6 13.97 -10.41 10.30
CA ARG A 6 13.65 -11.81 10.61
C ARG A 6 14.19 -12.81 9.59
N PHE A 7 14.11 -12.49 8.30
CA PHE A 7 14.38 -13.44 7.21
C PHE A 7 15.55 -13.04 6.31
N GLY A 8 16.31 -12.01 6.69
CA GLY A 8 17.43 -11.51 5.91
C GLY A 8 17.01 -11.07 4.52
N TYR A 9 17.76 -11.49 3.49
CA TYR A 9 17.48 -11.14 2.09
C TYR A 9 16.47 -12.07 1.41
N SER A 10 15.99 -13.12 2.07
CA SER A 10 15.19 -14.18 1.43
C SER A 10 13.85 -13.69 0.87
N LEU A 11 13.26 -12.63 1.42
CA LEU A 11 12.00 -12.05 0.94
C LEU A 11 12.19 -10.91 -0.07
N LEU A 12 13.43 -10.62 -0.50
CA LEU A 12 13.70 -9.54 -1.46
C LEU A 12 13.05 -9.80 -2.83
N PHE A 13 13.05 -11.05 -3.30
CA PHE A 13 12.35 -11.39 -4.55
C PHE A 13 10.85 -11.12 -4.46
N VAL A 14 10.22 -11.25 -3.28
CA VAL A 14 8.79 -10.96 -3.08
C VAL A 14 8.53 -9.46 -3.25
N VAL A 15 9.40 -8.58 -2.73
CA VAL A 15 9.29 -7.13 -2.91
C VAL A 15 9.34 -6.76 -4.40
N VAL A 16 10.26 -7.38 -5.16
CA VAL A 16 10.39 -7.18 -6.60
C VAL A 16 9.14 -7.67 -7.34
N LEU A 17 8.71 -8.91 -7.07
CA LEU A 17 7.53 -9.50 -7.71
C LEU A 17 6.25 -8.72 -7.39
N ALA A 18 6.06 -8.29 -6.14
CA ALA A 18 4.93 -7.47 -5.73
C ALA A 18 4.92 -6.12 -6.46
N SER A 19 6.08 -5.47 -6.60
CA SER A 19 6.20 -4.19 -7.31
C SER A 19 5.95 -4.34 -8.81
N LEU A 20 6.51 -5.38 -9.44
CA LEU A 20 6.22 -5.71 -10.85
C LEU A 20 4.74 -6.02 -11.06
N SER A 21 4.13 -6.76 -10.13
CA SER A 21 2.68 -7.03 -10.15
C SER A 21 1.89 -5.73 -10.06
N GLY A 22 2.23 -4.85 -9.13
CA GLY A 22 1.66 -3.51 -9.00
C GLY A 22 1.73 -2.72 -10.31
N MET A 23 2.92 -2.68 -10.94
CA MET A 23 3.10 -2.01 -12.24
C MET A 23 2.16 -2.55 -13.30
N VAL A 24 2.04 -3.87 -13.45
CA VAL A 24 1.12 -4.47 -14.42
C VAL A 24 -0.32 -4.07 -14.11
N LEU A 25 -0.75 -4.21 -12.86
CA LEU A 25 -2.13 -4.01 -12.44
C LEU A 25 -2.56 -2.54 -12.49
N GLN A 26 -1.72 -1.60 -12.03
CA GLN A 26 -1.98 -0.17 -12.16
C GLN A 26 -1.97 0.29 -13.63
N ASN A 27 -1.13 -0.29 -14.49
CA ASN A 27 -1.21 -0.03 -15.93
C ASN A 27 -2.55 -0.51 -16.54
N LEU A 28 -3.06 -1.67 -16.12
CA LEU A 28 -4.38 -2.16 -16.56
C LEU A 28 -5.50 -1.24 -16.11
N CYS A 29 -5.48 -0.85 -14.85
CA CYS A 29 -6.43 0.07 -14.23
C CYS A 29 -6.45 1.44 -14.92
N SER A 30 -5.27 2.02 -15.17
CA SER A 30 -5.14 3.30 -15.88
C SER A 30 -5.75 3.24 -17.28
N ARG A 31 -5.42 2.16 -17.99
CA ARG A 31 -5.91 1.95 -19.36
C ARG A 31 -7.41 1.72 -19.39
N LEU A 32 -7.98 1.02 -18.40
CA LEU A 32 -9.42 0.86 -18.25
C LEU A 32 -10.11 2.21 -18.13
N GLY A 33 -9.64 3.07 -17.22
CA GLY A 33 -10.19 4.41 -16.99
C GLY A 33 -10.14 5.29 -18.24
N ILE A 34 -8.97 5.34 -18.91
CA ILE A 34 -8.79 6.17 -20.11
C ILE A 34 -9.57 5.65 -21.32
N ALA A 35 -9.60 4.31 -21.53
CA ALA A 35 -10.28 3.74 -22.68
C ALA A 35 -11.81 3.91 -22.58
N THR A 36 -12.36 3.56 -21.41
CA THR A 36 -13.81 3.47 -21.19
C THR A 36 -14.46 4.77 -20.69
N GLY A 37 -13.68 5.67 -20.10
CA GLY A 37 -14.19 6.87 -19.43
C GLY A 37 -15.02 6.57 -18.19
N ARG A 38 -14.88 5.37 -17.62
CA ARG A 38 -15.54 4.93 -16.38
C ARG A 38 -14.51 4.26 -15.48
N ASP A 39 -14.68 4.42 -14.18
CA ASP A 39 -13.81 3.75 -13.21
C ASP A 39 -14.20 2.27 -13.00
N LEU A 40 -13.32 1.52 -12.34
CA LEU A 40 -13.51 0.10 -12.07
C LEU A 40 -14.76 -0.18 -11.21
N ALA A 41 -15.10 0.70 -10.27
CA ALA A 41 -16.28 0.52 -9.41
C ALA A 41 -17.57 0.68 -10.21
N GLN A 42 -17.67 1.74 -11.02
CA GLN A 42 -18.81 2.00 -11.91
C GLN A 42 -19.05 0.84 -12.89
N LEU A 43 -17.98 0.33 -13.51
CA LEU A 43 -18.09 -0.80 -14.44
C LEU A 43 -18.49 -2.09 -13.75
N SER A 44 -17.98 -2.32 -12.53
CA SER A 44 -18.34 -3.48 -11.73
C SER A 44 -19.82 -3.45 -11.34
N ALA A 45 -20.30 -2.30 -10.85
CA ALA A 45 -21.71 -2.09 -10.51
C ALA A 45 -22.65 -2.24 -11.71
N ALA A 46 -22.22 -1.80 -12.90
CA ALA A 46 -23.02 -1.86 -14.11
C ALA A 46 -23.10 -3.26 -14.75
N ARG A 47 -22.07 -4.09 -14.59
CA ARG A 47 -21.98 -5.41 -15.27
C ARG A 47 -22.21 -6.63 -14.40
N TYR A 48 -22.11 -6.51 -13.08
CA TYR A 48 -22.42 -7.59 -12.15
C TYR A 48 -23.84 -7.44 -11.56
N SER A 49 -24.39 -8.54 -11.04
CA SER A 49 -25.68 -8.49 -10.34
C SER A 49 -25.57 -7.65 -9.06
N ARG A 50 -26.69 -7.08 -8.60
CA ARG A 50 -26.73 -6.20 -7.43
C ARG A 50 -26.07 -6.83 -6.18
N ASN A 51 -26.22 -8.13 -5.99
CA ASN A 51 -25.65 -8.83 -4.83
C ASN A 51 -24.12 -8.95 -4.94
N VAL A 52 -23.59 -9.26 -6.12
CA VAL A 52 -22.14 -9.35 -6.35
C VAL A 52 -21.50 -7.97 -6.24
N ALA A 53 -22.14 -6.94 -6.81
CA ALA A 53 -21.67 -5.56 -6.70
C ALA A 53 -21.64 -5.07 -5.25
N LYS A 54 -22.67 -5.38 -4.44
CA LYS A 54 -22.68 -5.07 -2.99
C LYS A 54 -21.59 -5.82 -2.23
N GLY A 55 -21.32 -7.09 -2.57
CA GLY A 55 -20.22 -7.85 -1.99
C GLY A 55 -18.86 -7.24 -2.31
N GLN A 56 -18.63 -6.85 -3.57
CA GLN A 56 -17.40 -6.16 -3.99
C GLN A 56 -17.23 -4.80 -3.30
N TRP A 57 -18.31 -4.05 -3.14
CA TRP A 57 -18.32 -2.79 -2.38
C TRP A 57 -17.89 -3.01 -0.93
N LEU A 58 -18.49 -3.98 -0.23
CA LEU A 58 -18.16 -4.28 1.16
C LEU A 58 -16.67 -4.64 1.31
N LEU A 59 -16.15 -5.48 0.41
CA LEU A 59 -14.75 -5.87 0.41
C LEU A 59 -13.82 -4.68 0.11
N ALA A 60 -14.20 -3.81 -0.83
CA ALA A 60 -13.44 -2.59 -1.11
C ALA A 60 -13.44 -1.62 0.08
N GLU A 61 -14.56 -1.47 0.78
CA GLU A 61 -14.64 -0.64 1.99
C GLU A 61 -13.79 -1.23 3.12
N LEU A 62 -13.81 -2.56 3.29
CA LEU A 62 -12.93 -3.26 4.23
C LEU A 62 -11.45 -3.02 3.91
N SER A 63 -11.08 -2.87 2.63
CA SER A 63 -9.70 -2.53 2.21
C SER A 63 -9.29 -1.15 2.70
N ILE A 64 -10.22 -0.20 2.62
CA ILE A 64 -9.99 1.17 3.03
C ILE A 64 -9.86 1.23 4.55
N ILE A 65 -10.74 0.54 5.29
CA ILE A 65 -10.68 0.46 6.75
C ILE A 65 -9.38 -0.21 7.22
N ALA A 66 -8.94 -1.30 6.57
CA ALA A 66 -7.67 -1.96 6.90
C ALA A 66 -6.47 -1.04 6.64
N THR A 67 -6.50 -0.25 5.57
CA THR A 67 -5.46 0.76 5.31
C THR A 67 -5.49 1.86 6.36
N ASP A 68 -6.67 2.36 6.70
CA ASP A 68 -6.86 3.42 7.70
C ASP A 68 -6.44 2.96 9.10
N LEU A 69 -6.64 1.67 9.44
CA LEU A 69 -6.10 1.05 10.64
C LEU A 69 -4.56 1.12 10.66
N ALA A 70 -3.91 0.84 9.53
CA ALA A 70 -2.46 0.94 9.45
C ALA A 70 -1.96 2.37 9.64
N GLU A 71 -2.67 3.35 9.08
CA GLU A 71 -2.38 4.76 9.25
C GLU A 71 -2.53 5.21 10.71
N VAL A 72 -3.61 4.79 11.38
CA VAL A 72 -3.85 5.09 12.79
C VAL A 72 -2.72 4.56 13.66
N LEU A 73 -2.32 3.31 13.45
CA LEU A 73 -1.24 2.68 14.21
C LEU A 73 0.13 3.35 13.93
N GLY A 74 0.42 3.68 12.66
CA GLY A 74 1.64 4.40 12.29
C GLY A 74 1.71 5.81 12.86
N ALA A 75 0.59 6.55 12.86
CA ALA A 75 0.52 7.89 13.45
C ALA A 75 0.56 7.84 14.98
N ALA A 76 -0.04 6.84 15.61
CA ALA A 76 0.08 6.60 17.05
C ALA A 76 1.54 6.36 17.47
N LEU A 77 2.26 5.54 16.70
CA LEU A 77 3.70 5.33 16.90
C LEU A 77 4.49 6.62 16.72
N ALA A 78 4.15 7.43 15.72
CA ALA A 78 4.81 8.71 15.52
C ALA A 78 4.57 9.68 16.69
N PHE A 79 3.36 9.74 17.24
CA PHE A 79 3.08 10.52 18.46
C PHE A 79 3.85 9.99 19.67
N HIS A 80 3.96 8.67 19.81
CA HIS A 80 4.78 8.05 20.86
C HIS A 80 6.26 8.51 20.75
N LEU A 81 6.84 8.47 19.55
CA LEU A 81 8.23 8.88 19.31
C LEU A 81 8.45 10.40 19.48
N LEU A 82 7.50 11.23 19.05
CA LEU A 82 7.65 12.69 19.08
C LEU A 82 7.32 13.33 20.42
N LEU A 83 6.30 12.81 21.12
CA LEU A 83 5.76 13.40 22.34
C LEU A 83 6.03 12.57 23.60
N GLY A 84 6.55 11.34 23.44
CA GLY A 84 6.78 10.42 24.56
C GLY A 84 5.49 9.92 25.22
N VAL A 85 4.33 10.05 24.57
CA VAL A 85 3.03 9.63 25.10
C VAL A 85 2.81 8.13 24.89
N SER A 86 1.97 7.46 25.69
CA SER A 86 1.66 6.04 25.45
C SER A 86 1.01 5.81 24.08
N ILE A 87 1.14 4.61 23.53
CA ILE A 87 0.53 4.26 22.22
C ILE A 87 -0.99 4.43 22.28
N THR A 88 -1.63 4.05 23.38
CA THR A 88 -3.07 4.26 23.59
C THR A 88 -3.48 5.73 23.48
N THR A 89 -2.71 6.64 24.09
CA THR A 89 -2.91 8.08 23.95
C THR A 89 -2.59 8.54 22.53
N GLY A 90 -1.55 8.00 21.89
CA GLY A 90 -1.23 8.24 20.49
C GLY A 90 -2.40 7.91 19.56
N VAL A 91 -3.02 6.73 19.72
CA VAL A 91 -4.21 6.32 18.96
C VAL A 91 -5.36 7.30 19.20
N ALA A 92 -5.64 7.69 20.45
CA ALA A 92 -6.67 8.68 20.74
C ALA A 92 -6.38 10.04 20.10
N LEU A 93 -5.11 10.46 20.04
CA LEU A 93 -4.69 11.70 19.38
C LEU A 93 -4.94 11.67 17.87
N THR A 94 -4.82 10.49 17.23
CA THR A 94 -5.16 10.37 15.79
C THR A 94 -6.63 10.65 15.49
N ALA A 95 -7.55 10.61 16.45
CA ALA A 95 -8.93 11.04 16.21
C ALA A 95 -9.00 12.52 15.84
N PHE A 96 -8.13 13.36 16.44
CA PHE A 96 -8.04 14.78 16.14
C PHE A 96 -7.35 15.06 14.80
N ASP A 97 -6.61 14.10 14.23
CA ASP A 97 -5.99 14.25 12.90
C ASP A 97 -7.04 14.50 11.82
N THR A 98 -8.25 13.96 12.01
CA THR A 98 -9.35 14.13 11.06
C THR A 98 -9.80 15.58 11.01
N LEU A 99 -9.76 16.29 12.15
CA LEU A 99 -10.04 17.72 12.24
C LEU A 99 -8.95 18.55 11.55
N ILE A 100 -7.69 18.11 11.62
CA ILE A 100 -6.57 18.77 10.92
C ILE A 100 -6.77 18.64 9.40
N VAL A 101 -7.11 17.45 8.90
CA VAL A 101 -7.37 17.22 7.47
C VAL A 101 -8.59 18.03 6.99
N LEU A 102 -9.64 18.07 7.79
CA LEU A 102 -10.82 18.91 7.58
C LEU A 102 -10.47 20.40 7.54
N ALA A 103 -9.63 20.88 8.46
CA ALA A 103 -9.17 22.27 8.50
C ALA A 103 -8.25 22.61 7.31
N LEU A 104 -7.55 21.63 6.75
CA LEU A 104 -6.74 21.77 5.55
C LEU A 104 -7.54 21.66 4.24
N GLN A 105 -8.84 21.33 4.28
CA GLN A 105 -9.69 21.37 3.09
C GLN A 105 -9.81 22.81 2.57
N GLY A 106 -9.22 23.05 1.40
CA GLY A 106 -9.17 24.38 0.76
C GLY A 106 -7.80 25.07 0.86
N ALA A 107 -6.85 24.52 1.61
CA ALA A 107 -5.46 24.96 1.58
C ALA A 107 -4.79 24.56 0.26
N ASN A 108 -3.77 25.33 -0.15
CA ASN A 108 -3.06 25.10 -1.41
C ASN A 108 -2.20 23.81 -1.33
N PHE A 109 -2.81 22.67 -1.65
CA PHE A 109 -2.26 21.29 -1.51
C PHE A 109 -0.84 21.11 -2.04
N ARG A 110 -0.44 21.89 -3.04
CA ARG A 110 0.90 21.87 -3.62
C ARG A 110 2.02 22.07 -2.59
N ARG A 111 1.78 22.89 -1.55
CA ARG A 111 2.80 23.13 -0.49
C ARG A 111 2.95 21.92 0.43
N LEU A 112 1.83 21.29 0.82
CA LEU A 112 1.84 20.10 1.66
C LEU A 112 2.49 18.91 0.94
N GLU A 113 2.14 18.70 -0.33
CA GLU A 113 2.74 17.67 -1.18
C GLU A 113 4.25 17.86 -1.32
N ALA A 114 4.72 19.10 -1.51
CA ALA A 114 6.16 19.40 -1.57
C ALA A 114 6.89 19.10 -0.24
N ILE A 115 6.26 19.36 0.91
CA ILE A 115 6.82 19.04 2.23
C ILE A 115 6.92 17.51 2.40
N VAL A 116 5.84 16.78 2.09
CA VAL A 116 5.80 15.31 2.18
C VAL A 116 6.86 14.69 1.27
N LEU A 117 6.96 15.15 0.02
CA LEU A 117 7.98 14.69 -0.92
C LEU A 117 9.40 14.99 -0.42
N GLY A 118 9.62 16.17 0.19
CA GLY A 118 10.90 16.51 0.80
C GLY A 118 11.29 15.58 1.95
N LEU A 119 10.33 15.25 2.83
CA LEU A 119 10.55 14.33 3.95
C LEU A 119 10.86 12.90 3.46
N ILE A 120 10.07 12.40 2.50
CA ILE A 120 10.29 11.08 1.90
C ILE A 120 11.65 11.03 1.22
N ALA A 121 12.02 12.06 0.45
CA ALA A 121 13.31 12.14 -0.21
C ALA A 121 14.48 12.18 0.79
N THR A 122 14.30 12.87 1.92
CA THR A 122 15.31 12.92 3.00
C THR A 122 15.53 11.53 3.59
N ILE A 123 14.47 10.82 3.97
CA ILE A 123 14.58 9.47 4.53
C ILE A 123 15.14 8.48 3.53
N ALA A 124 14.67 8.53 2.28
CA ALA A 124 15.20 7.69 1.21
C ALA A 124 16.71 7.95 1.02
N SER A 125 17.15 9.21 1.13
CA SER A 125 18.56 9.57 1.06
C SER A 125 19.35 9.03 2.26
N CYS A 126 18.82 9.13 3.48
CA CYS A 126 19.47 8.54 4.67
C CYS A 126 19.66 7.03 4.51
N PHE A 127 18.60 6.30 4.15
CA PHE A 127 18.69 4.85 3.91
C PHE A 127 19.65 4.51 2.77
N ALA A 128 19.70 5.32 1.71
CA ALA A 128 20.67 5.14 0.65
C ALA A 128 22.12 5.30 1.17
N VAL A 129 22.39 6.35 1.95
CA VAL A 129 23.72 6.60 2.54
C VAL A 129 24.10 5.47 3.51
N GLU A 130 23.20 5.05 4.40
CA GLU A 130 23.42 3.91 5.29
C GLU A 130 23.72 2.63 4.52
N LEU A 131 23.00 2.37 3.43
CA LEU A 131 23.27 1.22 2.57
C LEU A 131 24.68 1.27 1.98
N PHE A 132 25.16 2.46 1.58
CA PHE A 132 26.53 2.65 1.11
C PHE A 132 27.57 2.46 2.24
N LEU A 133 27.26 2.86 3.46
CA LEU A 133 28.17 2.75 4.62
C LEU A 133 28.27 1.32 5.16
N ILE A 134 27.14 0.62 5.29
CA ILE A 134 27.05 -0.74 5.80
C ILE A 134 27.71 -1.75 4.85
N LYS A 135 27.85 -1.38 3.57
CA LYS A 135 28.46 -2.20 2.50
C LYS A 135 27.93 -3.64 2.54
N PRO A 136 26.63 -3.84 2.24
CA PRO A 136 26.07 -5.18 2.21
C PRO A 136 26.86 -6.06 1.25
N PHE A 137 26.99 -7.34 1.58
CA PHE A 137 27.62 -8.29 0.68
C PHE A 137 26.69 -8.52 -0.52
N TRP A 138 26.95 -7.79 -1.61
CA TRP A 138 26.11 -7.77 -2.80
C TRP A 138 25.79 -9.16 -3.38
N PRO A 139 26.69 -10.16 -3.35
CA PRO A 139 26.33 -11.51 -3.78
C PRO A 139 25.16 -12.12 -3.00
N ASP A 140 25.05 -11.86 -1.69
CA ASP A 140 23.92 -12.36 -0.87
C ASP A 140 22.62 -11.61 -1.19
N VAL A 141 22.72 -10.30 -1.48
CA VAL A 141 21.57 -9.50 -1.93
C VAL A 141 21.05 -10.02 -3.27
N VAL A 142 21.95 -10.30 -4.22
CA VAL A 142 21.60 -10.89 -5.51
C VAL A 142 21.06 -12.30 -5.35
N ALA A 143 21.60 -13.09 -4.42
CA ALA A 143 21.05 -14.40 -4.09
C ALA A 143 19.61 -14.31 -3.54
N GLY A 144 19.29 -13.27 -2.76
CA GLY A 144 17.94 -12.97 -2.28
C GLY A 144 16.93 -12.57 -3.36
N LEU A 145 17.39 -12.21 -4.56
CA LEU A 145 16.52 -12.00 -5.73
C LEU A 145 16.06 -13.32 -6.37
N LYS A 146 16.75 -14.43 -6.08
CA LYS A 146 16.33 -15.75 -6.57
C LYS A 146 15.10 -16.21 -5.79
N PRO A 147 14.01 -16.63 -6.47
CA PRO A 147 12.84 -17.17 -5.78
C PRO A 147 13.20 -18.38 -4.91
N SER A 148 13.04 -18.24 -3.61
CA SER A 148 13.23 -19.31 -2.63
C SER A 148 11.88 -19.87 -2.20
N TRP A 149 11.35 -20.82 -2.99
CA TRP A 149 10.05 -21.44 -2.72
C TRP A 149 10.01 -22.25 -1.42
N ASP A 150 11.16 -22.78 -0.98
CA ASP A 150 11.29 -23.51 0.29
C ASP A 150 10.97 -22.61 1.50
N VAL A 151 11.41 -21.34 1.46
CA VAL A 151 11.13 -20.36 2.52
C VAL A 151 9.63 -20.04 2.60
N LEU A 152 8.95 -19.98 1.45
CA LEU A 152 7.50 -19.74 1.38
C LEU A 152 6.65 -20.95 1.79
N SER A 153 7.27 -22.12 2.01
CA SER A 153 6.54 -23.32 2.46
C SER A 153 6.19 -23.26 3.95
N SER A 154 6.84 -22.36 4.70
CA SER A 154 6.55 -22.11 6.11
C SER A 154 5.53 -20.98 6.29
N GLN A 155 4.75 -21.03 7.38
CA GLN A 155 3.65 -20.10 7.64
C GLN A 155 4.12 -18.64 7.85
N GLU A 156 5.17 -18.42 8.64
CA GLU A 156 5.60 -17.04 8.97
C GLU A 156 6.17 -16.27 7.77
N PRO A 157 7.11 -16.82 6.96
CA PRO A 157 7.61 -16.10 5.79
C PRO A 157 6.52 -15.86 4.75
N LEU A 158 5.59 -16.81 4.57
CA LEU A 158 4.44 -16.64 3.68
C LEU A 158 3.52 -15.52 4.16
N TYR A 159 3.25 -15.44 5.47
CA TYR A 159 2.45 -14.36 6.07
C TYR A 159 3.07 -12.99 5.82
N ILE A 160 4.39 -12.83 6.05
CA ILE A 160 5.08 -11.57 5.74
C ILE A 160 5.12 -11.28 4.24
N ALA A 161 5.33 -12.30 3.39
CA ALA A 161 5.32 -12.16 1.94
C ALA A 161 3.96 -11.65 1.41
N ILE A 162 2.86 -12.20 1.92
CA ILE A 162 1.50 -11.76 1.60
C ILE A 162 1.26 -10.34 2.12
N GLY A 163 1.78 -10.00 3.30
CA GLY A 163 1.78 -8.63 3.81
C GLY A 163 2.51 -7.65 2.89
N ILE A 164 3.71 -8.00 2.41
CA ILE A 164 4.46 -7.20 1.42
C ILE A 164 3.63 -6.99 0.14
N LEU A 165 2.98 -8.06 -0.34
CA LEU A 165 2.15 -8.01 -1.53
C LEU A 165 0.96 -7.07 -1.36
N GLY A 166 0.22 -7.19 -0.25
CA GLY A 166 -0.93 -6.33 0.06
C GLY A 166 -0.56 -4.87 0.28
N ALA A 167 0.57 -4.62 0.96
CA ALA A 167 1.09 -3.26 1.17
C ALA A 167 1.53 -2.59 -0.14
N THR A 168 2.12 -3.37 -1.07
CA THR A 168 2.59 -2.85 -2.36
C THR A 168 1.45 -2.68 -3.36
N VAL A 169 0.52 -3.63 -3.39
CA VAL A 169 -0.60 -3.66 -4.33
C VAL A 169 -1.91 -3.44 -3.58
N MET A 170 -2.15 -2.18 -3.21
CA MET A 170 -3.32 -1.80 -2.44
C MET A 170 -4.60 -1.85 -3.30
N PRO A 171 -5.66 -2.60 -2.91
CA PRO A 171 -6.86 -2.75 -3.73
C PRO A 171 -7.59 -1.44 -4.02
N HIS A 172 -7.70 -0.54 -3.03
CA HIS A 172 -8.36 0.75 -3.20
C HIS A 172 -7.67 1.65 -4.23
N ASN A 173 -6.35 1.51 -4.41
CA ASN A 173 -5.60 2.25 -5.43
C ASN A 173 -5.97 1.82 -6.85
N LEU A 174 -6.44 0.57 -7.06
CA LEU A 174 -6.96 0.13 -8.36
C LEU A 174 -8.30 0.82 -8.71
N TYR A 175 -9.11 1.17 -7.72
CA TYR A 175 -10.32 1.95 -7.95
C TYR A 175 -9.96 3.42 -8.18
N LEU A 176 -9.18 4.01 -7.27
CA LEU A 176 -8.75 5.40 -7.33
C LEU A 176 -8.06 5.75 -8.65
N HIS A 177 -7.04 4.97 -9.02
CA HIS A 177 -6.23 5.28 -10.20
C HIS A 177 -7.04 5.14 -11.49
N SER A 178 -8.06 4.28 -11.53
CA SER A 178 -8.96 4.16 -12.70
C SER A 178 -9.86 5.38 -12.87
N SER A 179 -10.09 6.15 -11.80
CA SER A 179 -10.86 7.39 -11.82
C SER A 179 -9.97 8.61 -12.08
N VAL A 180 -8.86 8.75 -11.34
CA VAL A 180 -7.98 9.94 -11.42
C VAL A 180 -7.37 10.13 -12.80
N VAL A 181 -6.96 9.05 -13.48
CA VAL A 181 -6.36 9.14 -14.83
C VAL A 181 -7.30 9.73 -15.88
N GLN A 182 -8.61 9.70 -15.65
CA GLN A 182 -9.62 10.24 -16.57
C GLN A 182 -9.49 11.77 -16.70
N THR A 183 -9.02 12.43 -15.65
CA THR A 183 -8.82 13.90 -15.63
C THR A 183 -7.68 14.38 -16.52
N ARG A 184 -6.78 13.47 -16.95
CA ARG A 184 -5.60 13.80 -17.78
C ARG A 184 -5.85 13.64 -19.28
N VAL A 185 -7.07 13.29 -19.69
CA VAL A 185 -7.41 13.05 -21.11
C VAL A 185 -7.87 14.36 -21.76
N ASN A 186 -7.02 14.93 -22.62
CA ASN A 186 -7.31 16.15 -23.37
C ASN A 186 -7.97 15.82 -24.72
N GLY A 187 -9.21 15.32 -24.69
CA GLY A 187 -10.02 15.07 -25.90
C GLY A 187 -10.54 13.64 -26.07
N ALA A 188 -11.60 13.46 -26.85
CA ALA A 188 -12.26 12.17 -27.04
C ALA A 188 -11.58 11.26 -28.09
N ASP A 189 -10.61 11.78 -28.84
CA ASP A 189 -9.99 11.11 -29.98
C ASP A 189 -9.12 9.91 -29.57
N LEU A 190 -9.07 8.90 -30.43
CA LEU A 190 -8.26 7.70 -30.19
C LEU A 190 -6.77 8.01 -30.01
N ALA A 191 -6.22 8.98 -30.75
CA ALA A 191 -4.83 9.40 -30.63
C ALA A 191 -4.52 10.07 -29.28
N SER A 192 -5.47 10.88 -28.77
CA SER A 192 -5.35 11.52 -27.45
C SER A 192 -5.37 10.46 -26.34
N LYS A 193 -6.31 9.50 -26.40
CA LYS A 193 -6.35 8.36 -25.47
C LYS A 193 -5.09 7.49 -25.51
N ALA A 194 -4.55 7.19 -26.69
CA ALA A 194 -3.32 6.41 -26.83
C ALA A 194 -2.12 7.12 -26.19
N THR A 195 -2.03 8.45 -26.39
CA THR A 195 -0.98 9.30 -25.81
C THR A 195 -1.11 9.37 -24.29
N ALA A 196 -2.34 9.55 -23.77
CA ALA A 196 -2.62 9.54 -22.34
C ALA A 196 -2.25 8.20 -21.70
N ILE A 197 -2.57 7.06 -22.35
CA ILE A 197 -2.18 5.72 -21.87
C ILE A 197 -0.65 5.59 -21.82
N ARG A 198 0.07 6.10 -22.83
CA ARG A 198 1.54 6.06 -22.85
C ARG A 198 2.15 6.86 -21.71
N TYR A 199 1.67 8.07 -21.45
CA TYR A 199 2.16 8.90 -20.35
C TYR A 199 1.80 8.29 -18.99
N ALA A 200 0.57 7.84 -18.81
CA ALA A 200 0.15 7.16 -17.58
C ALA A 200 1.01 5.92 -17.29
N ARG A 201 1.37 5.16 -18.34
CA ARG A 201 2.28 4.01 -18.21
C ARG A 201 3.67 4.43 -17.73
N LEU A 202 4.26 5.46 -18.34
CA LEU A 202 5.60 5.93 -17.96
C LEU A 202 5.62 6.45 -16.53
N ASP A 203 4.61 7.22 -16.15
CA ASP A 203 4.43 7.77 -14.80
C ASP A 203 4.27 6.65 -13.75
N THR A 204 3.41 5.67 -14.04
CA THR A 204 3.19 4.51 -13.17
C THR A 204 4.47 3.68 -13.01
N ILE A 205 5.17 3.38 -14.10
CA ILE A 205 6.42 2.60 -14.05
C ILE A 205 7.50 3.37 -13.30
N GLY A 206 7.68 4.67 -13.56
CA GLY A 206 8.67 5.50 -12.88
C GLY A 206 8.43 5.57 -11.38
N SER A 207 7.21 5.90 -10.98
CA SER A 207 6.82 6.04 -9.57
C SER A 207 6.93 4.73 -8.79
N LEU A 208 6.46 3.61 -9.36
CA LEU A 208 6.56 2.30 -8.71
C LEU A 208 7.98 1.73 -8.73
N SER A 209 8.81 2.11 -9.70
CA SER A 209 10.23 1.71 -9.70
C SER A 209 10.98 2.42 -8.57
N LEU A 210 10.68 3.69 -8.33
CA LEU A 210 11.21 4.41 -7.17
C LEU A 210 10.74 3.77 -5.86
N ALA A 211 9.44 3.44 -5.76
CA ALA A 211 8.89 2.74 -4.60
C ALA A 211 9.56 1.37 -4.37
N LEU A 212 9.81 0.62 -5.44
CA LEU A 212 10.56 -0.65 -5.39
C LEU A 212 11.96 -0.44 -4.81
N LEU A 213 12.70 0.56 -5.28
CA LEU A 213 14.05 0.84 -4.79
C LEU A 213 14.04 1.19 -3.30
N ILE A 214 13.08 2.00 -2.86
CA ILE A 214 12.92 2.35 -1.44
C ILE A 214 12.59 1.10 -0.61
N ASN A 215 11.62 0.29 -1.04
CA ASN A 215 11.21 -0.92 -0.32
C ASN A 215 12.35 -1.96 -0.25
N ALA A 216 13.10 -2.12 -1.35
CA ALA A 216 14.28 -2.98 -1.39
C ALA A 216 15.38 -2.46 -0.45
N ALA A 217 15.66 -1.16 -0.46
CA ALA A 217 16.65 -0.54 0.43
C ALA A 217 16.27 -0.76 1.90
N ILE A 218 15.01 -0.52 2.28
CA ILE A 218 14.51 -0.76 3.64
C ILE A 218 14.70 -2.22 4.07
N LEU A 219 14.43 -3.18 3.19
CA LEU A 219 14.62 -4.60 3.49
C LEU A 219 16.09 -4.97 3.65
N ILE A 220 16.94 -4.54 2.70
CA ILE A 220 18.37 -4.86 2.70
C ILE A 220 19.05 -4.24 3.93
N LEU A 221 18.70 -2.99 4.25
CA LEU A 221 19.20 -2.28 5.41
C LEU A 221 18.83 -3.00 6.72
N ALA A 222 17.55 -3.35 6.88
CA ALA A 222 17.09 -4.08 8.06
C ALA A 222 17.77 -5.46 8.20
N ALA A 223 17.99 -6.17 7.08
CA ALA A 223 18.72 -7.43 7.08
C ALA A 223 20.20 -7.25 7.45
N ALA A 224 20.87 -6.24 6.90
CA ALA A 224 22.28 -6.01 7.18
C ALA A 224 22.52 -5.51 8.61
N ALA A 225 21.63 -4.67 9.15
CA ALA A 225 21.77 -4.05 10.46
C ALA A 225 21.32 -4.96 11.61
N PHE A 226 20.23 -5.70 11.47
CA PHE A 226 19.61 -6.45 12.58
C PHE A 226 19.73 -7.97 12.44
N HIS A 227 19.55 -8.52 11.23
CA HIS A 227 19.59 -9.96 11.04
C HIS A 227 21.02 -10.52 11.19
N LYS A 228 22.00 -9.82 10.62
CA LYS A 228 23.41 -10.26 10.64
C LYS A 228 24.08 -10.13 12.01
N THR A 229 23.57 -9.23 12.86
CA THR A 229 24.10 -8.95 14.21
C THR A 229 23.50 -9.86 15.28
N GLY A 230 22.59 -10.77 14.91
CA GLY A 230 21.94 -11.69 15.85
C GLY A 230 20.78 -11.06 16.64
N HIS A 231 20.42 -9.80 16.36
CA HIS A 231 19.24 -9.15 16.89
C HIS A 231 17.99 -9.57 16.08
N THR A 232 17.65 -10.87 16.18
CA THR A 232 16.48 -11.47 15.53
C THR A 232 15.20 -11.36 16.37
N GLU A 233 15.28 -10.84 17.59
CA GLU A 233 14.09 -10.46 18.34
C GLU A 233 13.35 -9.35 17.57
N VAL A 234 12.02 -9.37 17.65
CA VAL A 234 11.12 -8.56 16.81
C VAL A 234 11.52 -7.09 16.88
N VAL A 235 12.28 -6.62 15.89
CA VAL A 235 12.55 -5.19 15.69
C VAL A 235 11.19 -4.56 15.40
N GLU A 236 10.64 -3.90 16.42
CA GLU A 236 9.40 -3.19 16.30
C GLU A 236 9.65 -1.98 15.38
N ILE A 237 8.61 -1.48 14.70
CA ILE A 237 8.76 -0.31 13.83
C ILE A 237 9.29 0.89 14.62
N GLN A 238 9.11 0.91 15.95
CA GLN A 238 9.67 1.92 16.82
C GLN A 238 11.20 1.91 16.89
N ASP A 239 11.86 0.80 16.59
CA ASP A 239 13.33 0.70 16.60
C ASP A 239 13.95 1.09 15.25
N ALA A 240 13.10 1.35 14.24
CA ALA A 240 13.52 1.70 12.89
C ALA A 240 14.35 2.99 12.82
N TYR A 241 14.05 3.98 13.67
CA TYR A 241 14.73 5.28 13.63
C TYR A 241 16.20 5.13 14.05
N HIS A 242 16.55 4.11 14.84
CA HIS A 242 17.93 3.86 15.24
C HIS A 242 18.87 3.58 14.07
N LEU A 243 18.33 3.18 12.91
CA LEU A 243 19.11 3.07 11.68
C LEU A 243 19.65 4.44 11.24
N LEU A 244 18.90 5.51 11.48
CA LEU A 244 19.26 6.89 11.13
C LEU A 244 20.23 7.53 12.15
N ASP A 245 20.30 7.02 13.39
CA ASP A 245 21.10 7.58 14.48
C ASP A 245 22.57 7.87 14.10
N PRO A 246 23.29 6.99 13.37
CA PRO A 246 24.69 7.24 13.02
C PRO A 246 24.90 8.40 12.05
N LEU A 247 23.87 8.77 11.27
CA LEU A 247 23.96 9.81 10.24
C LEU A 247 23.51 11.18 10.73
N VAL A 248 22.39 11.23 11.45
CA VAL A 248 21.76 12.50 11.86
C VAL A 248 21.77 12.71 13.37
N GLY A 249 22.22 11.73 14.16
CA GLY A 249 22.17 11.75 15.62
C GLY A 249 20.81 11.32 16.15
N GLY A 250 20.80 10.55 17.26
CA GLY A 250 19.59 9.84 17.71
C GLY A 250 18.37 10.71 18.00
N ALA A 251 18.58 11.90 18.55
CA ALA A 251 17.47 12.83 18.82
C ALA A 251 16.85 13.42 17.54
N ILE A 252 17.63 13.63 16.48
CA ILE A 252 17.13 14.15 15.20
C ILE A 252 16.52 13.01 14.38
N ALA A 253 17.10 11.81 14.44
CA ALA A 253 16.60 10.60 13.81
C ALA A 253 15.16 10.27 14.23
N SER A 254 14.88 10.23 15.53
CA SER A 254 13.54 9.96 16.06
C SER A 254 12.53 11.02 15.61
N VAL A 255 12.91 12.30 15.61
CA VAL A 255 12.06 13.41 15.16
C VAL A 255 11.77 13.33 13.66
N LEU A 256 12.79 13.16 12.83
CA LEU A 256 12.62 13.06 11.38
C LEU A 256 11.76 11.85 10.99
N PHE A 257 12.01 10.69 11.63
CA PHE A 257 11.24 9.49 11.40
C PHE A 257 9.79 9.64 11.85
N GLY A 258 9.55 10.18 13.05
CA GLY A 258 8.20 10.45 13.55
C GLY A 258 7.44 11.44 12.68
N VAL A 259 8.06 12.55 12.28
CA VAL A 259 7.44 13.54 11.38
C VAL A 259 7.11 12.92 10.03
N ALA A 260 7.98 12.07 9.48
CA ALA A 260 7.70 11.41 8.21
C ALA A 260 6.63 10.32 8.31
N LEU A 261 6.55 9.57 9.41
CA LEU A 261 5.45 8.64 9.66
C LEU A 261 4.11 9.39 9.73
N LEU A 262 4.05 10.54 10.43
CA LEU A 262 2.86 11.39 10.42
C LEU A 262 2.55 11.89 9.01
N ALA A 263 3.54 12.42 8.29
CA ALA A 263 3.37 12.93 6.93
C ALA A 263 2.87 11.86 5.95
N ALA A 264 3.43 10.65 6.01
CA ALA A 264 2.99 9.50 5.21
C ALA A 264 1.56 9.10 5.55
N GLY A 265 1.20 9.06 6.84
CA GLY A 265 -0.17 8.81 7.30
C GLY A 265 -1.16 9.83 6.74
N GLN A 266 -0.83 11.13 6.79
CA GLN A 266 -1.69 12.19 6.25
C GLN A 266 -1.85 12.12 4.72
N SER A 267 -0.79 11.78 3.99
CA SER A 267 -0.86 11.59 2.54
C SER A 267 -1.76 10.39 2.17
N SER A 268 -1.59 9.27 2.87
CA SER A 268 -2.38 8.05 2.65
C SER A 268 -3.87 8.27 2.96
N THR A 269 -4.16 9.00 4.04
CA THR A 269 -5.48 9.45 4.46
C THR A 269 -6.25 10.16 3.33
N PHE A 270 -5.57 11.06 2.61
CA PHE A 270 -6.18 11.79 1.51
C PHE A 270 -6.54 10.85 0.36
N THR A 271 -5.61 9.99 -0.04
CA THR A 271 -5.84 9.00 -1.09
C THR A 271 -6.94 8.00 -0.71
N GLY A 272 -6.98 7.53 0.53
CA GLY A 272 -8.03 6.63 1.03
C GLY A 272 -9.41 7.26 1.01
N THR A 273 -9.53 8.55 1.35
CA THR A 273 -10.80 9.28 1.29
C THR A 273 -11.32 9.40 -0.14
N ILE A 274 -10.46 9.74 -1.11
CA ILE A 274 -10.84 9.84 -2.53
C ILE A 274 -11.14 8.46 -3.10
N ALA A 275 -10.28 7.46 -2.84
CA ALA A 275 -10.48 6.09 -3.29
C ALA A 275 -11.82 5.55 -2.80
N GLY A 276 -12.13 5.84 -1.55
CA GLY A 276 -13.42 5.59 -0.99
C GLY A 276 -14.54 6.26 -1.78
N GLN A 277 -14.47 7.58 -2.02
CA GLN A 277 -15.54 8.27 -2.77
C GLN A 277 -15.82 7.60 -4.11
N VAL A 278 -14.76 7.24 -4.85
CA VAL A 278 -14.87 6.47 -6.09
C VAL A 278 -15.59 5.14 -5.89
N VAL A 279 -15.25 4.39 -4.84
CA VAL A 279 -15.89 3.10 -4.50
C VAL A 279 -17.37 3.30 -4.15
N LEU A 280 -17.71 4.31 -3.33
CA LEU A 280 -19.09 4.54 -2.89
C LEU A 280 -19.99 5.06 -4.01
N GLU A 281 -19.54 6.06 -4.75
CA GLU A 281 -20.29 6.61 -5.87
C GLU A 281 -20.39 5.60 -7.01
N GLY A 282 -19.33 4.82 -7.26
CA GLY A 282 -19.30 3.80 -8.30
C GLY A 282 -20.22 2.61 -8.00
N PHE A 283 -20.19 2.06 -6.79
CA PHE A 283 -20.98 0.88 -6.44
C PHE A 283 -22.40 1.18 -5.95
N LEU A 284 -22.56 2.20 -5.10
CA LEU A 284 -23.84 2.51 -4.45
C LEU A 284 -24.54 3.73 -5.02
N GLN A 285 -23.88 4.52 -5.87
CA GLN A 285 -24.40 5.79 -6.40
C GLN A 285 -24.83 6.77 -5.29
N ALA A 286 -24.26 6.62 -4.10
CA ALA A 286 -24.53 7.45 -2.94
C ALA A 286 -23.49 8.56 -2.86
N LYS A 287 -23.94 9.80 -2.63
CA LYS A 287 -23.07 10.97 -2.45
C LYS A 287 -23.10 11.40 -1.00
N ILE A 288 -21.97 11.22 -0.31
CA ILE A 288 -21.77 11.75 1.04
C ILE A 288 -20.60 12.72 1.03
N PRO A 289 -20.64 13.81 1.80
CA PRO A 289 -19.50 14.70 1.98
C PRO A 289 -18.23 13.94 2.43
N CYS A 290 -17.07 14.35 1.90
CA CYS A 290 -15.78 13.71 2.25
C CYS A 290 -15.50 13.67 3.74
N TRP A 291 -15.94 14.68 4.49
CA TRP A 291 -15.75 14.72 5.95
C TRP A 291 -16.57 13.66 6.68
N GLN A 292 -17.83 13.44 6.26
CA GLN A 292 -18.69 12.41 6.87
C GLN A 292 -18.10 11.04 6.63
N ARG A 293 -17.68 10.79 5.39
CA ARG A 293 -17.00 9.56 5.01
C ARG A 293 -15.79 9.31 5.89
N ARG A 294 -14.90 10.31 6.00
CA ARG A 294 -13.67 10.22 6.74
C ARG A 294 -13.90 9.91 8.22
N LEU A 295 -14.88 10.57 8.85
CA LEU A 295 -15.24 10.27 10.24
C LEU A 295 -15.75 8.84 10.42
N ILE A 296 -16.56 8.34 9.48
CA ILE A 296 -17.08 6.96 9.52
C ILE A 296 -15.93 5.96 9.38
N THR A 297 -15.08 6.08 8.35
CA THR A 297 -13.97 5.14 8.13
C THR A 297 -12.98 5.20 9.29
N ARG A 298 -12.70 6.40 9.81
CA ARG A 298 -11.76 6.57 10.92
C ARG A 298 -12.31 6.01 12.23
N ALA A 299 -13.61 6.18 12.51
CA ALA A 299 -14.23 5.54 13.66
C ALA A 299 -14.16 4.01 13.57
N LEU A 300 -14.42 3.45 12.37
CA LEU A 300 -14.34 2.01 12.13
C LEU A 300 -12.91 1.46 12.22
N ALA A 301 -11.89 2.29 11.99
CA ALA A 301 -10.47 1.92 12.16
C ALA A 301 -9.97 2.12 13.60
N LEU A 302 -10.38 3.20 14.28
CA LEU A 302 -9.96 3.53 15.66
C LEU A 302 -10.43 2.50 16.68
N ILE A 303 -11.66 2.01 16.54
CA ILE A 303 -12.23 1.04 17.49
C ILE A 303 -11.39 -0.25 17.56
N PRO A 304 -11.11 -0.96 16.45
CA PRO A 304 -10.26 -2.16 16.50
C PRO A 304 -8.81 -1.84 16.89
N ALA A 305 -8.29 -0.65 16.53
CA ALA A 305 -6.97 -0.20 16.98
C ALA A 305 -6.89 -0.11 18.51
N LEU A 306 -7.82 0.62 19.13
CA LEU A 306 -7.87 0.81 20.58
C LEU A 306 -8.08 -0.50 21.33
N ILE A 307 -9.03 -1.33 20.88
CA ILE A 307 -9.28 -2.63 21.49
C ILE A 307 -8.02 -3.49 21.44
N GLY A 308 -7.37 -3.57 20.27
CA GLY A 308 -6.15 -4.35 20.09
C GLY A 308 -5.03 -3.90 21.03
N VAL A 309 -4.74 -2.60 21.08
CA VAL A 309 -3.66 -2.06 21.94
C VAL A 309 -3.99 -2.25 23.43
N ILE A 310 -5.25 -2.01 23.86
CA ILE A 310 -5.64 -2.16 25.27
C ILE A 310 -5.56 -3.63 25.72
N TRP A 311 -5.95 -4.58 24.87
CA TRP A 311 -6.01 -6.00 25.23
C TRP A 311 -4.70 -6.74 25.05
N LEU A 312 -3.95 -6.43 23.99
CA LEU A 312 -2.76 -7.16 23.58
C LEU A 312 -1.46 -6.42 23.95
N GLY A 313 -1.55 -5.18 24.42
CA GLY A 313 -0.41 -4.34 24.78
C GLY A 313 0.30 -3.70 23.60
N ASP A 314 1.33 -2.90 23.90
CA ASP A 314 2.06 -2.08 22.91
C ASP A 314 2.78 -2.91 21.84
N SER A 315 3.26 -4.11 22.19
CA SER A 315 3.94 -5.03 21.26
C SER A 315 3.01 -5.65 20.19
N SER A 316 1.70 -5.42 20.30
CA SER A 316 0.72 -5.86 19.30
C SER A 316 0.66 -4.97 18.06
N VAL A 317 1.15 -3.72 18.14
CA VAL A 317 1.07 -2.74 17.06
C VAL A 317 1.72 -3.26 15.78
N GLY A 318 2.92 -3.82 15.87
CA GLY A 318 3.61 -4.40 14.71
C GLY A 318 2.82 -5.53 14.06
N LYS A 319 2.25 -6.44 14.87
CA LYS A 319 1.44 -7.56 14.38
C LYS A 319 0.15 -7.09 13.71
N MET A 320 -0.52 -6.09 14.31
CA MET A 320 -1.74 -5.48 13.75
C MET A 320 -1.46 -4.72 12.46
N LEU A 321 -0.31 -4.06 12.37
CA LEU A 321 0.16 -3.42 11.14
C LEU A 321 0.35 -4.46 10.04
N VAL A 322 1.07 -5.55 10.27
CA VAL A 322 1.22 -6.60 9.26
C VAL A 322 -0.12 -7.23 8.90
N LEU A 323 -0.97 -7.53 9.89
CA LEU A 323 -2.29 -8.11 9.68
C LEU A 323 -3.15 -7.25 8.76
N SER A 324 -3.13 -5.94 8.95
CA SER A 324 -3.86 -5.02 8.08
C SER A 324 -3.44 -5.14 6.61
N GLN A 325 -2.14 -5.31 6.34
CA GLN A 325 -1.63 -5.49 4.97
C GLN A 325 -1.98 -6.86 4.38
N VAL A 326 -2.00 -7.91 5.22
CA VAL A 326 -2.45 -9.24 4.82
C VAL A 326 -3.93 -9.21 4.45
N VAL A 327 -4.76 -8.47 5.20
CA VAL A 327 -6.17 -8.24 4.87
C VAL A 327 -6.32 -7.55 3.50
N LEU A 328 -5.44 -6.60 3.15
CA LEU A 328 -5.43 -6.01 1.80
C LEU A 328 -5.13 -7.05 0.71
N SER A 329 -4.14 -7.92 0.94
CA SER A 329 -3.82 -8.99 0.00
C SER A 329 -4.99 -9.96 -0.19
N LEU A 330 -5.66 -10.37 0.89
CA LEU A 330 -6.83 -11.24 0.83
C LEU A 330 -7.96 -10.67 -0.03
N GLN A 331 -8.09 -9.34 -0.06
CA GLN A 331 -9.13 -8.65 -0.82
C GLN A 331 -8.74 -8.36 -2.27
N LEU A 332 -7.44 -8.33 -2.57
CA LEU A 332 -6.92 -8.00 -3.88
C LEU A 332 -7.55 -8.84 -5.02
N PRO A 333 -7.68 -10.19 -4.93
CA PRO A 333 -8.32 -11.00 -5.97
C PRO A 333 -9.70 -10.49 -6.41
N PHE A 334 -10.50 -9.97 -5.48
CA PHE A 334 -11.85 -9.50 -5.78
C PHE A 334 -11.88 -8.22 -6.62
N ALA A 335 -10.84 -7.38 -6.54
CA ALA A 335 -10.63 -6.23 -7.41
C ALA A 335 -9.92 -6.63 -8.74
N LEU A 336 -9.03 -7.62 -8.69
CA LEU A 336 -8.32 -8.11 -9.87
C LEU A 336 -9.23 -8.81 -10.88
N TRP A 337 -10.14 -9.65 -10.40
CA TRP A 337 -11.07 -10.38 -11.26
C TRP A 337 -11.85 -9.47 -12.23
N PRO A 338 -12.60 -8.44 -11.76
CA PRO A 338 -13.30 -7.54 -12.66
C PRO A 338 -12.33 -6.73 -13.54
N LEU A 339 -11.21 -6.28 -12.99
CA LEU A 339 -10.20 -5.51 -13.74
C LEU A 339 -9.67 -6.27 -14.96
N ILE A 340 -9.25 -7.52 -14.76
CA ILE A 340 -8.69 -8.36 -15.82
C ILE A 340 -9.77 -8.72 -16.84
N ARG A 341 -10.99 -9.01 -16.38
CA ARG A 341 -12.13 -9.31 -17.27
C ARG A 341 -12.48 -8.13 -18.16
N PHE A 342 -12.61 -6.93 -17.59
CA PHE A 342 -12.97 -5.72 -18.33
C PHE A 342 -11.88 -5.28 -19.29
N THR A 343 -10.61 -5.30 -18.87
CA THR A 343 -9.49 -4.95 -19.75
C THR A 343 -9.25 -5.97 -20.86
N SER A 344 -9.83 -7.16 -20.74
CA SER A 344 -9.77 -8.22 -21.76
C SER A 344 -11.01 -8.27 -22.67
N ASP A 345 -12.01 -7.42 -22.47
CA ASP A 345 -13.24 -7.38 -23.27
C ASP A 345 -13.07 -6.42 -24.47
N PRO A 346 -13.04 -6.92 -25.72
CA PRO A 346 -12.89 -6.07 -26.91
C PRO A 346 -14.06 -5.10 -27.11
N GLN A 347 -15.28 -5.46 -26.66
CA GLN A 347 -16.45 -4.58 -26.79
C GLN A 347 -16.34 -3.36 -25.87
N LEU A 348 -15.65 -3.51 -24.73
CA LEU A 348 -15.46 -2.44 -23.77
C LEU A 348 -14.21 -1.61 -24.07
N MET A 349 -13.11 -2.26 -24.42
CA MET A 349 -11.80 -1.61 -24.58
C MET A 349 -11.52 -1.12 -26.01
N GLY A 350 -12.26 -1.61 -27.00
CA GLY A 350 -12.01 -1.34 -28.41
C GLY A 350 -10.55 -1.62 -28.78
N PRO A 351 -9.83 -0.67 -29.38
CA PRO A 351 -8.43 -0.87 -29.79
C PRO A 351 -7.44 -0.99 -28.62
N PHE A 352 -7.85 -0.67 -27.39
CA PHE A 352 -6.97 -0.67 -26.21
C PHE A 352 -7.00 -1.99 -25.41
N VAL A 353 -7.64 -3.04 -25.95
CA VAL A 353 -7.74 -4.35 -25.31
C VAL A 353 -6.38 -4.96 -24.96
N ASN A 354 -6.34 -5.81 -23.94
CA ASN A 354 -5.13 -6.56 -23.56
C ASN A 354 -4.57 -7.38 -24.72
N SER A 355 -3.26 -7.30 -24.94
CA SER A 355 -2.55 -8.28 -25.78
C SER A 355 -2.54 -9.65 -25.09
N ARG A 356 -2.32 -10.72 -25.86
CA ARG A 356 -2.30 -12.09 -25.33
C ARG A 356 -1.30 -12.27 -24.19
N LEU A 357 -0.11 -11.68 -24.30
CA LEU A 357 0.93 -11.75 -23.27
C LEU A 357 0.49 -11.06 -21.97
N VAL A 358 -0.09 -9.86 -22.06
CA VAL A 358 -0.58 -9.13 -20.88
C VAL A 358 -1.74 -9.87 -20.23
N LYS A 359 -2.62 -10.48 -21.02
CA LYS A 359 -3.73 -11.30 -20.52
C LYS A 359 -3.23 -12.53 -19.77
N ILE A 360 -2.26 -13.26 -20.31
CA ILE A 360 -1.65 -14.43 -19.65
C ILE A 360 -0.94 -14.00 -18.36
N ALA A 361 -0.14 -12.93 -18.41
CA ALA A 361 0.54 -12.42 -17.23
C ALA A 361 -0.46 -12.00 -16.13
N ALA A 362 -1.51 -11.27 -16.47
CA ALA A 362 -2.50 -10.81 -15.50
C ALA A 362 -3.29 -11.96 -14.86
N TRP A 363 -3.72 -12.96 -15.65
CA TRP A 363 -4.38 -14.16 -15.11
C TRP A 363 -3.41 -15.03 -14.30
N GLY A 364 -2.15 -15.11 -14.69
CA GLY A 364 -1.10 -15.78 -13.92
C GLY A 364 -0.89 -15.12 -12.55
N LEU A 365 -0.82 -13.78 -12.51
CA LEU A 365 -0.76 -13.02 -11.27
C LEU A 365 -1.99 -13.23 -10.40
N PHE A 366 -3.19 -13.20 -10.99
CA PHE A 366 -4.43 -13.50 -10.27
C PHE A 366 -4.40 -14.91 -9.64
N GLY A 367 -3.98 -15.92 -10.41
CA GLY A 367 -3.85 -17.29 -9.92
C GLY A 367 -2.83 -17.41 -8.79
N LEU A 368 -1.65 -16.81 -8.95
CA LEU A 368 -0.58 -16.82 -7.94
C LEU A 368 -1.01 -16.15 -6.62
N ILE A 369 -1.58 -14.95 -6.70
CA ILE A 369 -2.05 -14.19 -5.53
C ILE A 369 -3.18 -14.94 -4.82
N SER A 370 -4.14 -15.46 -5.59
CA SER A 370 -5.26 -16.22 -5.03
C SER A 370 -4.78 -17.51 -4.37
N ALA A 371 -3.84 -18.23 -4.98
CA ALA A 371 -3.25 -19.43 -4.41
C ALA A 371 -2.52 -19.12 -3.09
N ALA A 372 -1.65 -18.10 -3.07
CA ALA A 372 -0.93 -17.69 -1.86
C ALA A 372 -1.88 -17.34 -0.71
N ASN A 373 -2.93 -16.56 -1.00
CA ASN A 373 -3.96 -16.21 -0.03
C ASN A 373 -4.73 -17.43 0.48
N LEU A 374 -5.10 -18.38 -0.39
CA LEU A 374 -5.78 -19.61 0.01
C LEU A 374 -4.90 -20.51 0.87
N THR A 375 -3.60 -20.62 0.55
CA THR A 375 -2.63 -21.36 1.35
C THR A 375 -2.47 -20.73 2.74
N LEU A 376 -2.44 -19.40 2.84
CA LEU A 376 -2.40 -18.74 4.14
C LEU A 376 -3.66 -19.00 4.96
N LEU A 377 -4.84 -18.91 4.33
CA LEU A 377 -6.11 -19.22 5.00
C LEU A 377 -6.16 -20.67 5.46
N TRP A 378 -5.61 -21.59 4.67
CA TRP A 378 -5.48 -22.99 5.08
C TRP A 378 -4.65 -23.12 6.36
N PHE A 379 -3.46 -22.50 6.41
CA PHE A 379 -2.61 -22.50 7.60
C PHE A 379 -3.22 -21.82 8.84
N TRP A 380 -4.21 -20.94 8.66
CA TRP A 380 -4.94 -20.35 9.79
C TRP A 380 -6.04 -21.25 10.33
N VAL A 381 -6.59 -22.13 9.50
CA VAL A 381 -7.70 -23.02 9.86
C VAL A 381 -7.20 -24.38 10.34
N SER A 382 -6.08 -24.86 9.82
CA SER A 382 -5.38 -26.08 10.26
C SER A 382 -4.56 -25.84 11.51
#